data_AF-A0A8V5HB97-F1
#
_entry.id   AF-A0A8V5HB97-F1
#
_cell.length_a   1.000
_cell.length_b   1.000
_cell.length_c   1.000
_cell.angle_alpha   90.00
_cell.angle_beta   90.00
_cell.angle_gamma   90.00
#
_symmetry.space_group_name_H-M   'P 1'
#
loop_
_entity.id
_entity.type
_entity.pdbx_description
1 polymer ?
#
loop_
_entity_poly.entity_id
_entity_poly.type
_entity_poly.pdbx_seq_one_letter_code
_entity_poly.pdbx_strand_id
1 'polypeptide(L)'
;MRRAQAKMAAAASGAASSTTGSNGAGGMEVDGAAAPPVMAGGVPGSVAVALHPLVILNISDHWIRLRSQEGRPGQVIGALIGRQEGRSIEVMNSFELLSHLVDGHVLIDKEYYYTKEEQFKQVFKELEFLGWYTTGGPPEPSDIHVHKQVCEIIESPLFLKLNPMTKHTDLPVSVFESVIDIINGEATMLFAELPYTLATEEAERIGVDHVARMTATGGGESSTVAEHLIAQHSAIKMLHSRVRLILEYVRAAQAGEVPFNHEILREACALCHCLPVLSTDKFKTDFYDVSPIEPYRHLWIPIEPYRSLWAPIDTYGSLWTPIDPYGVLWTPTHPY
;
A
#
# COMPACT_ATOMS: atom_id res chain seq x y z
N MET A 1 25.15 33.23 28.59
CA MET A 1 24.63 33.67 29.91
C MET A 1 23.41 34.56 29.70
N ARG A 2 22.24 34.14 30.21
CA ARG A 2 21.05 34.92 30.66
C ARG A 2 20.64 36.12 29.78
N ARG A 3 19.45 36.18 29.19
CA ARG A 3 18.16 36.20 29.91
C ARG A 3 16.99 35.81 28.99
N ALA A 4 16.21 34.85 29.49
CA ALA A 4 14.81 34.64 29.15
C ALA A 4 13.92 35.64 29.92
N GLN A 5 12.82 36.11 29.30
CA GLN A 5 11.52 36.45 29.93
C GLN A 5 10.61 37.20 28.95
N ALA A 6 9.49 36.56 28.55
CA ALA A 6 8.20 37.16 28.16
C ALA A 6 7.25 35.99 27.84
N LYS A 7 6.68 35.29 28.83
CA LYS A 7 5.44 35.57 29.56
C LYS A 7 4.17 35.59 28.68
N MET A 8 3.45 34.47 28.77
CA MET A 8 2.07 34.21 28.36
C MET A 8 1.08 35.29 28.84
N ALA A 9 0.12 35.64 27.97
CA ALA A 9 -1.26 35.99 28.34
C ALA A 9 -2.10 36.17 27.06
N ALA A 10 -3.09 35.30 26.84
CA ALA A 10 -4.39 35.63 26.22
C ALA A 10 -5.25 34.36 26.14
N ALA A 11 -5.89 34.01 27.27
CA ALA A 11 -7.13 33.24 27.26
C ALA A 11 -8.27 34.26 27.31
N ALA A 12 -9.16 34.23 26.32
CA ALA A 12 -10.41 34.97 26.34
C ALA A 12 -11.54 34.02 25.95
N SER A 13 -12.33 33.72 26.98
CA SER A 13 -13.68 33.22 26.99
C SER A 13 -14.61 33.94 26.01
N GLY A 14 -15.52 33.19 25.38
CA GLY A 14 -16.71 33.73 24.74
C GLY A 14 -17.83 32.69 24.74
N ALA A 15 -18.65 32.70 25.79
CA ALA A 15 -19.86 31.91 25.88
C ALA A 15 -21.08 32.79 25.54
N ALA A 16 -22.01 32.19 24.78
CA ALA A 16 -23.45 32.46 24.67
C ALA A 16 -23.97 33.87 24.29
N SER A 17 -24.75 33.94 23.21
CA SER A 17 -26.17 34.34 23.32
C SER A 17 -26.94 34.07 22.02
N SER A 18 -27.99 33.28 22.17
CA SER A 18 -29.14 33.17 21.27
C SER A 18 -29.98 34.44 21.31
N THR A 19 -30.31 35.02 20.16
CA THR A 19 -31.46 35.95 20.07
C THR A 19 -32.18 35.81 18.74
N THR A 20 -33.50 35.79 18.87
CA THR A 20 -34.58 35.64 17.90
C THR A 20 -34.80 36.86 17.01
N GLY A 21 -35.04 36.61 15.72
CA GLY A 21 -36.01 37.22 14.79
C GLY A 21 -36.22 38.74 14.69
N SER A 22 -36.02 39.28 13.48
CA SER A 22 -36.89 40.32 12.87
C SER A 22 -36.64 40.46 11.36
N ASN A 23 -37.73 40.53 10.60
CA ASN A 23 -37.86 40.58 9.13
C ASN A 23 -37.18 41.78 8.42
N GLY A 24 -36.80 41.56 7.15
CA GLY A 24 -37.08 42.51 6.08
C GLY A 24 -36.01 42.72 5.00
N ALA A 25 -36.39 42.41 3.75
CA ALA A 25 -35.93 42.98 2.48
C ALA A 25 -34.75 42.32 1.72
N GLY A 26 -35.14 41.46 0.76
CA GLY A 26 -34.91 41.72 -0.66
C GLY A 26 -33.49 41.61 -1.21
N GLY A 27 -33.04 40.37 -1.44
CA GLY A 27 -31.97 40.06 -2.38
C GLY A 27 -32.17 38.64 -2.89
N MET A 28 -32.56 38.48 -4.15
CA MET A 28 -32.54 37.18 -4.84
C MET A 28 -31.06 36.82 -5.03
N GLU A 29 -30.48 36.15 -4.03
CA GLU A 29 -29.28 35.35 -4.27
C GLU A 29 -29.73 34.15 -5.09
N VAL A 30 -29.27 34.11 -6.34
CA VAL A 30 -29.38 32.93 -7.18
C VAL A 30 -28.50 31.88 -6.49
N ASP A 31 -29.14 30.92 -5.82
CA ASP A 31 -28.45 29.73 -5.31
C ASP A 31 -27.62 29.17 -6.46
N GLY A 32 -26.29 29.35 -6.38
CA GLY A 32 -25.37 28.72 -7.29
C GLY A 32 -25.59 27.23 -7.15
N ALA A 33 -26.12 26.59 -8.19
CA ALA A 33 -26.38 25.16 -8.20
C ALA A 33 -25.10 24.43 -7.78
N ALA A 34 -25.12 23.88 -6.55
CA ALA A 34 -24.00 23.10 -6.06
C ALA A 34 -23.78 21.95 -7.05
N ALA A 35 -22.52 21.77 -7.47
CA ALA A 35 -22.17 20.70 -8.39
C ALA A 35 -22.73 19.36 -7.86
N PRO A 36 -23.28 18.51 -8.74
CA PRO A 36 -23.87 17.25 -8.30
C PRO A 36 -22.83 16.47 -7.49
N PRO A 37 -23.24 15.84 -6.38
CA PRO A 37 -22.33 15.07 -5.55
C PRO A 37 -21.70 13.94 -6.39
N VAL A 38 -20.40 13.75 -6.22
CA VAL A 38 -19.61 12.73 -6.94
C VAL A 38 -19.26 11.55 -6.03
N MET A 39 -19.29 11.75 -4.72
CA MET A 39 -18.89 10.77 -3.70
C MET A 39 -20.10 10.26 -2.92
N ALA A 40 -20.12 8.97 -2.63
CA ALA A 40 -21.08 8.34 -1.73
C ALA A 40 -20.66 8.57 -0.28
N GLY A 41 -21.58 9.06 0.56
CA GLY A 41 -21.34 9.22 2.00
C GLY A 41 -21.68 7.94 2.76
N GLY A 42 -20.70 7.38 3.49
CA GLY A 42 -20.97 6.36 4.51
C GLY A 42 -21.30 4.95 4.01
N VAL A 43 -21.03 4.63 2.74
CA VAL A 43 -21.16 3.26 2.22
C VAL A 43 -19.83 2.53 2.45
N PRO A 44 -19.80 1.45 3.26
CA PRO A 44 -18.59 0.67 3.43
C PRO A 44 -18.27 -0.11 2.15
N GLY A 45 -16.98 -0.15 1.80
CA GLY A 45 -16.50 -0.87 0.62
C GLY A 45 -16.92 -2.33 0.58
N SER A 46 -17.40 -2.79 -0.57
CA SER A 46 -17.94 -4.14 -0.74
C SER A 46 -16.86 -5.21 -1.00
N VAL A 47 -15.69 -4.80 -1.47
CA VAL A 47 -14.58 -5.65 -1.94
C VAL A 47 -13.25 -5.28 -1.29
N ALA A 48 -12.35 -6.26 -1.20
CA ALA A 48 -10.96 -6.06 -0.78
C ALA A 48 -10.07 -5.93 -2.02
N VAL A 49 -9.26 -4.86 -2.08
CA VAL A 49 -8.38 -4.58 -3.22
C VAL A 49 -6.93 -4.81 -2.82
N ALA A 50 -6.23 -5.63 -3.59
CA ALA A 50 -4.78 -5.82 -3.54
C ALA A 50 -4.16 -5.15 -4.78
N LEU A 51 -3.32 -4.14 -4.59
CA LEU A 51 -2.73 -3.34 -5.66
C LEU A 51 -1.24 -3.66 -5.81
N HIS A 52 -0.82 -4.04 -7.01
CA HIS A 52 0.59 -4.30 -7.34
C HIS A 52 1.32 -2.98 -7.65
N PRO A 53 2.53 -2.75 -7.10
CA PRO A 53 3.35 -1.58 -7.40
C PRO A 53 3.63 -1.34 -8.89
N LEU A 54 3.70 -2.40 -9.70
CA LEU A 54 3.85 -2.30 -11.15
C LEU A 54 2.78 -1.40 -11.79
N VAL A 55 1.55 -1.46 -11.29
CA VAL A 55 0.44 -0.63 -11.78
C VAL A 55 0.73 0.86 -11.53
N ILE A 56 1.21 1.20 -10.35
CA ILE A 56 1.58 2.57 -9.98
C ILE A 56 2.72 3.07 -10.86
N LEU A 57 3.71 2.22 -11.14
CA LEU A 57 4.83 2.53 -12.03
C LEU A 57 4.35 2.78 -13.47
N ASN A 58 3.47 1.92 -14.02
CA ASN A 58 2.91 2.08 -15.36
C ASN A 58 2.13 3.39 -15.50
N ILE A 59 1.29 3.74 -14.51
CA ILE A 59 0.50 4.98 -14.52
C ILE A 59 1.44 6.19 -14.45
N SER A 60 2.46 6.12 -13.60
CA SER A 60 3.45 7.19 -13.44
C SER A 60 4.26 7.41 -14.72
N ASP A 61 4.72 6.32 -15.35
CA ASP A 61 5.42 6.34 -16.63
C ASP A 61 4.54 6.92 -17.75
N HIS A 62 3.29 6.45 -17.86
CA HIS A 62 2.31 6.97 -18.83
C HIS A 62 2.12 8.49 -18.67
N TRP A 63 1.93 8.97 -17.44
CA TRP A 63 1.74 10.39 -17.17
C TRP A 63 3.00 11.22 -17.46
N ILE A 64 4.18 10.76 -17.05
CA ILE A 64 5.45 11.46 -17.30
C ILE A 64 5.75 11.53 -18.79
N ARG A 65 5.53 10.44 -19.53
CA ARG A 65 5.74 10.39 -20.98
C ARG A 65 4.84 11.39 -21.70
N LEU A 66 3.54 11.37 -21.42
CA LEU A 66 2.59 12.30 -22.07
C LEU A 66 2.94 13.76 -21.73
N ARG A 67 3.22 14.04 -20.45
CA ARG A 67 3.63 15.38 -20.00
C ARG A 67 4.90 15.86 -20.71
N SER A 68 5.86 14.97 -20.94
CA SER A 68 7.11 15.28 -21.63
C SER A 68 6.87 15.59 -23.12
N GLN A 69 6.01 14.82 -23.79
CA GLN A 69 5.67 15.01 -25.20
C GLN A 69 4.87 16.30 -25.45
N GLU A 70 3.90 16.61 -24.60
CA GLU A 70 3.03 17.78 -24.78
C GLU A 70 3.57 19.07 -24.14
N GLY A 71 4.59 18.97 -23.28
CA GLY A 71 5.14 20.10 -22.53
C GLY A 71 4.19 20.68 -21.46
N ARG A 72 3.05 20.02 -21.19
CA ARG A 72 2.06 20.41 -20.19
C ARG A 72 1.50 19.17 -19.48
N PRO A 73 1.03 19.28 -18.23
CA PRO A 73 0.36 18.16 -17.57
C PRO A 73 -0.95 17.83 -18.29
N GLY A 74 -1.09 16.58 -18.69
CA GLY A 74 -2.31 16.01 -19.27
C GLY A 74 -2.93 14.96 -18.34
N GLN A 75 -4.24 14.79 -18.43
CA GLN A 75 -4.93 13.64 -17.87
C GLN A 75 -4.59 12.41 -18.71
N VAL A 76 -4.19 11.32 -18.07
CA VAL A 76 -4.03 10.02 -18.74
C VAL A 76 -5.16 9.09 -18.34
N ILE A 77 -5.53 8.18 -19.24
CA ILE A 77 -6.59 7.18 -19.01
C ILE A 77 -6.05 5.82 -19.43
N GLY A 78 -6.35 4.80 -18.64
CA GLY A 78 -6.00 3.44 -19.01
C GLY A 78 -6.81 2.37 -18.30
N ALA A 79 -6.55 1.13 -18.69
CA ALA A 79 -7.20 -0.08 -18.21
C ALA A 79 -6.43 -0.69 -17.04
N LEU A 80 -7.18 -1.25 -16.09
CA LEU A 80 -6.67 -2.08 -15.00
C LEU A 80 -7.01 -3.54 -15.30
N ILE A 81 -6.01 -4.41 -15.17
CA ILE A 81 -6.18 -5.85 -15.36
C ILE A 81 -5.60 -6.63 -14.19
N GLY A 82 -6.18 -7.79 -13.92
CA GLY A 82 -5.79 -8.58 -12.76
C GLY A 82 -6.69 -9.79 -12.57
N ARG A 83 -6.79 -10.26 -11.33
CA ARG A 83 -7.63 -11.41 -10.97
C ARG A 83 -8.71 -11.01 -9.99
N GLN A 84 -9.85 -11.68 -10.08
CA GLN A 84 -10.92 -11.55 -9.10
C GLN A 84 -11.29 -12.93 -8.56
N GLU A 85 -11.12 -13.11 -7.25
CA GLU A 85 -11.52 -14.31 -6.53
C GLU A 85 -12.61 -13.95 -5.52
N GLY A 86 -13.87 -14.07 -5.96
CA GLY A 86 -15.03 -13.65 -5.18
C GLY A 86 -15.01 -12.15 -4.89
N ARG A 87 -14.77 -11.78 -3.63
CA ARG A 87 -14.70 -10.37 -3.16
C ARG A 87 -13.27 -9.86 -3.00
N SER A 88 -12.27 -10.66 -3.35
CA SER A 88 -10.86 -10.26 -3.36
C SER A 88 -10.48 -9.91 -4.80
N ILE A 89 -10.10 -8.66 -5.04
CA ILE A 89 -9.65 -8.18 -6.34
C ILE A 89 -8.16 -7.89 -6.26
N GLU A 90 -7.39 -8.53 -7.12
CA GLU A 90 -5.95 -8.34 -7.23
C GLU A 90 -5.64 -7.62 -8.54
N VAL A 91 -5.27 -6.34 -8.43
CA VAL A 91 -4.92 -5.46 -9.56
C VAL A 91 -3.43 -5.62 -9.84
N MET A 92 -3.10 -6.37 -10.89
CA MET A 92 -1.73 -6.85 -11.15
C MET A 92 -1.00 -6.02 -12.21
N ASN A 93 -1.71 -5.56 -13.24
CA ASN A 93 -1.10 -4.85 -14.36
C ASN A 93 -2.08 -3.81 -14.93
N SER A 94 -1.57 -2.95 -15.82
CA SER A 94 -2.34 -1.89 -16.44
C SER A 94 -1.78 -1.52 -17.81
N PHE A 95 -2.62 -1.00 -18.70
CA PHE A 95 -2.22 -0.52 -20.01
C PHE A 95 -3.00 0.73 -20.41
N GLU A 96 -2.46 1.47 -21.38
CA GLU A 96 -2.98 2.77 -21.83
C GLU A 96 -4.24 2.57 -22.69
N LEU A 97 -5.25 3.42 -22.50
CA LEU A 97 -6.44 3.44 -23.35
C LEU A 97 -6.41 4.66 -24.27
N LEU A 98 -6.95 4.50 -25.46
CA LEU A 98 -7.17 5.61 -26.37
C LEU A 98 -8.48 6.31 -26.00
N SER A 99 -8.42 7.64 -25.91
CA SER A 99 -9.58 8.47 -25.62
C SER A 99 -9.60 9.73 -26.48
N HIS A 100 -10.78 10.19 -26.85
CA HIS A 100 -11.00 11.41 -27.62
C HIS A 100 -11.80 12.42 -26.81
N LEU A 101 -11.47 13.71 -26.97
CA LEU A 101 -12.28 14.79 -26.42
C LEU A 101 -13.28 15.25 -27.48
N VAL A 102 -14.57 14.97 -27.26
CA VAL A 102 -15.67 15.38 -28.13
C VAL A 102 -16.64 16.21 -27.29
N ASP A 103 -16.92 17.44 -27.71
CA ASP A 103 -17.81 18.38 -27.00
C ASP A 103 -17.46 18.60 -25.51
N GLY A 104 -16.16 18.50 -25.17
CA GLY A 104 -15.68 18.63 -23.79
C GLY A 104 -15.85 17.38 -22.92
N HIS A 105 -16.40 16.29 -23.49
CA HIS A 105 -16.51 14.99 -22.85
C HIS A 105 -15.42 14.04 -23.35
N VAL A 106 -14.88 13.25 -22.41
CA VAL A 106 -13.89 12.22 -22.74
C VAL A 106 -14.62 10.95 -23.15
N LEU A 107 -14.37 10.49 -24.38
CA LEU A 107 -14.91 9.26 -24.93
C LEU A 107 -13.80 8.22 -25.05
N ILE A 108 -14.01 7.03 -24.45
CA ILE A 108 -13.10 5.90 -24.58
C ILE A 108 -13.33 5.24 -25.94
N ASP A 109 -12.25 4.98 -26.67
CA ASP A 109 -12.30 4.17 -27.88
C ASP A 109 -12.43 2.68 -27.50
N LYS A 110 -13.65 2.16 -27.65
CA LYS A 110 -13.98 0.76 -27.33
C LYS A 110 -13.38 -0.22 -28.33
N GLU A 111 -13.25 0.17 -29.60
CA GLU A 111 -12.67 -0.70 -30.64
C GLU A 111 -11.17 -0.90 -30.38
N TYR A 112 -10.49 0.17 -29.94
CA TYR A 112 -9.13 0.09 -29.45
C TYR A 112 -9.01 -0.84 -28.23
N TYR A 113 -9.93 -0.72 -27.27
CA TYR A 113 -9.97 -1.61 -26.10
C TYR A 113 -10.11 -3.08 -26.51
N TYR A 114 -11.10 -3.45 -27.34
CA TYR A 114 -11.32 -4.84 -27.74
C TYR A 114 -10.13 -5.42 -28.51
N THR A 115 -9.47 -4.60 -29.34
CA THR A 115 -8.24 -5.01 -30.03
C THR A 115 -7.10 -5.28 -29.04
N LYS A 116 -6.95 -4.43 -28.03
CA LYS A 116 -5.96 -4.62 -26.96
C LYS A 116 -6.28 -5.81 -26.07
N GLU A 117 -7.56 -6.06 -25.81
CA GLU A 117 -8.04 -7.19 -25.05
C GLU A 117 -7.63 -8.51 -25.68
N GLU A 118 -7.89 -8.67 -26.98
CA GLU A 118 -7.47 -9.86 -27.72
C GLU A 118 -5.95 -10.08 -27.63
N GLN A 119 -5.16 -9.01 -27.74
CA GLN A 119 -3.70 -9.09 -27.65
C GLN A 119 -3.21 -9.52 -26.26
N PHE A 120 -3.69 -8.87 -25.18
CA PHE A 120 -3.19 -9.22 -23.85
C PHE A 120 -3.68 -10.60 -23.41
N LYS A 121 -4.90 -11.01 -23.81
CA LYS A 121 -5.42 -12.35 -23.51
C LYS A 121 -4.63 -13.47 -24.17
N GLN A 122 -3.83 -13.21 -25.22
CA GLN A 122 -2.92 -14.22 -25.78
C GLN A 122 -1.79 -14.59 -24.80
N VAL A 123 -1.30 -13.61 -24.03
CA VAL A 123 -0.18 -13.77 -23.10
C VAL A 123 -0.66 -14.01 -21.67
N PHE A 124 -1.69 -13.28 -21.25
CA PHE A 124 -2.24 -13.24 -19.90
C PHE A 124 -3.69 -13.72 -19.88
N LYS A 125 -3.90 -15.02 -20.15
CA LYS A 125 -5.25 -15.62 -20.28
C LYS A 125 -6.09 -15.51 -19.01
N GLU A 126 -5.44 -15.63 -17.87
CA GLU A 126 -6.05 -15.64 -16.53
C GLU A 126 -6.35 -14.23 -16.00
N LEU A 127 -5.83 -13.18 -16.64
CA LEU A 127 -6.10 -11.81 -16.21
C LEU A 127 -7.34 -11.28 -16.90
N GLU A 128 -8.21 -10.65 -16.14
CA GLU A 128 -9.45 -10.05 -16.61
C GLU A 128 -9.39 -8.52 -16.48
N PHE A 129 -10.26 -7.85 -17.21
CA PHE A 129 -10.44 -6.42 -17.09
C PHE A 129 -11.19 -6.11 -15.80
N LEU A 130 -10.55 -5.33 -14.92
CA LEU A 130 -11.07 -5.04 -13.58
C LEU A 130 -11.65 -3.63 -13.49
N GLY A 131 -11.25 -2.73 -14.38
CA GLY A 131 -11.63 -1.33 -14.29
C GLY A 131 -10.66 -0.41 -15.01
N TRP A 132 -10.62 0.84 -14.59
CA TRP A 132 -9.86 1.88 -15.28
C TRP A 132 -9.15 2.80 -14.29
N TYR A 133 -8.10 3.46 -14.77
CA TYR A 133 -7.38 4.46 -14.01
C TYR A 133 -7.35 5.81 -14.72
N THR A 134 -7.18 6.86 -13.92
CA THR A 134 -6.82 8.19 -14.42
C THR A 134 -5.90 8.95 -13.47
N THR A 135 -5.38 10.10 -13.92
CA THR A 135 -4.61 11.02 -13.07
C THR A 135 -5.35 12.31 -12.80
N GLY A 136 -5.23 12.82 -11.57
CA GLY A 136 -5.87 14.09 -11.18
C GLY A 136 -5.99 14.28 -9.68
N GLY A 137 -6.80 15.25 -9.29
CA GLY A 137 -7.18 15.50 -7.89
C GLY A 137 -8.28 14.54 -7.40
N PRO A 138 -9.19 14.99 -6.51
CA PRO A 138 -10.37 14.22 -6.12
C PRO A 138 -11.26 13.83 -7.33
N PRO A 139 -12.14 12.83 -7.20
CA PRO A 139 -13.09 12.47 -8.26
C PRO A 139 -13.95 13.65 -8.73
N GLU A 140 -14.13 13.78 -10.04
CA GLU A 140 -14.86 14.84 -10.73
C GLU A 140 -16.06 14.30 -11.52
N PRO A 141 -17.05 15.13 -11.90
CA PRO A 141 -18.18 14.68 -12.71
C PRO A 141 -17.80 14.10 -14.08
N SER A 142 -16.67 14.55 -14.64
CA SER A 142 -16.06 13.98 -15.85
C SER A 142 -15.69 12.51 -15.66
N ASP A 143 -15.21 12.13 -14.48
CA ASP A 143 -14.86 10.74 -14.15
C ASP A 143 -16.10 9.85 -14.11
N ILE A 144 -17.25 10.36 -13.61
CA ILE A 144 -18.52 9.62 -13.66
C ILE A 144 -18.93 9.34 -15.12
N HIS A 145 -18.75 10.32 -16.01
CA HIS A 145 -19.09 10.15 -17.42
C HIS A 145 -18.25 9.05 -18.08
N VAL A 146 -16.95 9.03 -17.80
CA VAL A 146 -16.04 7.98 -18.28
C VAL A 146 -16.40 6.63 -17.65
N HIS A 147 -16.67 6.61 -16.34
CA HIS A 147 -17.01 5.39 -15.63
C HIS A 147 -18.28 4.72 -16.16
N LYS A 148 -19.31 5.51 -16.52
CA LYS A 148 -20.52 5.00 -17.18
C LYS A 148 -20.21 4.27 -18.49
N GLN A 149 -19.25 4.76 -19.29
CA GLN A 149 -18.81 4.07 -20.51
C GLN A 149 -18.11 2.75 -20.20
N VAL A 150 -17.33 2.68 -19.11
CA VAL A 150 -16.66 1.45 -18.67
C VAL A 150 -17.67 0.43 -18.11
N CYS A 151 -18.76 0.89 -17.46
CA CYS A 151 -19.86 0.03 -17.03
C CYS A 151 -20.57 -0.70 -18.19
N GLU A 152 -20.42 -0.22 -19.43
CA GLU A 152 -20.93 -0.91 -20.62
C GLU A 152 -20.03 -2.09 -21.06
N ILE A 153 -18.79 -2.16 -20.53
CA ILE A 153 -17.84 -3.25 -20.78
C ILE A 153 -17.94 -4.31 -19.66
N ILE A 154 -17.92 -3.88 -18.40
CA ILE A 154 -18.05 -4.76 -17.22
C ILE A 154 -19.04 -4.17 -16.21
N GLU A 155 -19.76 -5.03 -15.49
CA GLU A 155 -20.86 -4.59 -14.61
C GLU A 155 -20.40 -3.77 -13.39
N SER A 156 -19.25 -4.13 -12.80
CA SER A 156 -18.74 -3.52 -11.57
C SER A 156 -17.25 -3.14 -11.71
N PRO A 157 -16.93 -2.11 -12.52
CA PRO A 157 -15.55 -1.67 -12.70
C PRO A 157 -14.99 -0.99 -11.46
N LEU A 158 -13.71 -1.24 -11.17
CA LEU A 158 -12.92 -0.40 -10.27
C LEU A 158 -12.54 0.92 -10.96
N PHE A 159 -12.46 1.97 -10.16
CA PHE A 159 -11.91 3.26 -10.57
C PHE A 159 -10.68 3.59 -9.71
N LEU A 160 -9.52 3.77 -10.32
CA LEU A 160 -8.30 4.17 -9.62
C LEU A 160 -7.89 5.59 -10.03
N LYS A 161 -7.64 6.45 -9.05
CA LYS A 161 -7.15 7.82 -9.31
C LYS A 161 -5.80 8.04 -8.64
N LEU A 162 -4.80 8.39 -9.44
CA LEU A 162 -3.46 8.73 -8.98
C LEU A 162 -3.25 10.24 -9.06
N ASN A 163 -2.79 10.86 -7.98
CA ASN A 163 -2.44 12.29 -7.96
C ASN A 163 -0.92 12.49 -8.03
N PRO A 164 -0.35 12.73 -9.24
CA PRO A 164 1.10 12.87 -9.40
C PRO A 164 1.62 14.22 -8.86
N MET A 165 0.71 15.13 -8.49
CA MET A 165 1.01 16.47 -7.99
C MET A 165 0.67 16.61 -6.50
N THR A 166 0.53 15.48 -5.79
CA THR A 166 0.23 15.49 -4.35
C THR A 166 1.27 16.27 -3.55
N LYS A 167 0.82 16.89 -2.46
CA LYS A 167 1.70 17.49 -1.43
C LYS A 167 1.68 16.70 -0.13
N HIS A 168 0.85 15.67 -0.05
CA HIS A 168 0.73 14.80 1.12
C HIS A 168 1.88 13.79 1.15
N THR A 169 2.18 13.28 2.35
CA THR A 169 3.24 12.28 2.58
C THR A 169 2.82 10.85 2.25
N ASP A 170 1.52 10.62 2.15
CA ASP A 170 0.95 9.30 1.89
C ASP A 170 0.95 8.99 0.38
N LEU A 171 0.90 7.70 0.04
CA LEU A 171 0.85 7.24 -1.34
C LEU A 171 -0.39 7.83 -2.04
N PRO A 172 -0.26 8.65 -3.09
CA PRO A 172 -1.38 9.42 -3.65
C PRO A 172 -2.20 8.60 -4.65
N VAL A 173 -2.67 7.45 -4.19
CA VAL A 173 -3.51 6.53 -4.95
C VAL A 173 -4.76 6.27 -4.13
N SER A 174 -5.91 6.53 -4.73
CA SER A 174 -7.23 6.16 -4.19
C SER A 174 -7.93 5.23 -5.17
N VAL A 175 -8.63 4.25 -4.63
CA VAL A 175 -9.42 3.27 -5.39
C VAL A 175 -10.87 3.42 -4.99
N PHE A 176 -11.78 3.29 -5.96
CA PHE A 176 -13.20 3.49 -5.79
C PHE A 176 -14.01 2.39 -6.46
N GLU A 177 -15.15 2.06 -5.88
CA GLU A 177 -16.26 1.38 -6.56
C GLU A 177 -17.39 2.39 -6.85
N SER A 178 -18.25 2.08 -7.81
CA SER A 178 -19.48 2.87 -8.02
C SER A 178 -20.65 2.32 -7.23
N VAL A 179 -21.41 3.24 -6.66
CA VAL A 179 -22.68 2.98 -5.97
C VAL A 179 -23.75 3.84 -6.63
N ILE A 180 -24.92 3.25 -6.86
CA ILE A 180 -26.09 3.98 -7.35
C ILE A 180 -26.93 4.37 -6.14
N ASP A 181 -27.09 5.66 -5.90
CA ASP A 181 -27.90 6.20 -4.82
C ASP A 181 -28.91 7.24 -5.33
N ILE A 182 -30.02 7.41 -4.62
CA ILE A 182 -31.10 8.31 -5.01
C ILE A 182 -30.87 9.66 -4.34
N ILE A 183 -30.45 10.66 -5.12
CA ILE A 183 -30.24 12.03 -4.65
C ILE A 183 -31.30 12.92 -5.28
N ASN A 184 -32.08 13.61 -4.44
CA ASN A 184 -33.18 14.47 -4.88
C ASN A 184 -34.22 13.77 -5.78
N GLY A 185 -34.43 12.46 -5.59
CA GLY A 185 -35.38 11.67 -6.37
C GLY A 185 -34.83 11.16 -7.71
N GLU A 186 -33.57 11.46 -8.05
CA GLU A 186 -32.90 10.96 -9.25
C GLU A 186 -31.85 9.90 -8.89
N ALA A 187 -31.80 8.81 -9.65
CA ALA A 187 -30.79 7.78 -9.50
C ALA A 187 -29.45 8.31 -10.02
N THR A 188 -28.52 8.57 -9.09
CA THR A 188 -27.20 9.13 -9.36
C THR A 188 -26.10 8.12 -9.05
N MET A 189 -25.11 8.04 -9.93
CA MET A 189 -23.92 7.22 -9.72
C MET A 189 -22.89 8.01 -8.94
N LEU A 190 -22.37 7.44 -7.87
CA LEU A 190 -21.42 8.03 -6.95
C LEU A 190 -20.25 7.08 -6.72
N PHE A 191 -19.09 7.60 -6.32
CA PHE A 191 -17.93 6.80 -5.95
C PHE A 191 -17.84 6.57 -4.44
N ALA A 192 -17.62 5.33 -4.03
CA ALA A 192 -17.27 4.95 -2.67
C ALA A 192 -15.78 4.55 -2.62
N GLU A 193 -15.00 5.15 -1.72
CA GLU A 193 -13.57 4.87 -1.60
C GLU A 193 -13.34 3.51 -0.93
N LEU A 194 -12.44 2.72 -1.53
CA LEU A 194 -12.08 1.39 -1.09
C LEU A 194 -10.69 1.38 -0.44
N PRO A 195 -10.54 0.75 0.73
CA PRO A 195 -9.22 0.46 1.26
C PRO A 195 -8.52 -0.56 0.36
N TYR A 196 -7.21 -0.38 0.16
CA TYR A 196 -6.39 -1.34 -0.55
C TYR A 196 -5.15 -1.73 0.24
N THR A 197 -4.62 -2.92 -0.04
CA THR A 197 -3.31 -3.38 0.40
C THR A 197 -2.34 -3.36 -0.78
N LEU A 198 -1.05 -3.20 -0.51
CA LEU A 198 -0.04 -3.43 -1.54
C LEU A 198 0.26 -4.93 -1.56
N ALA A 199 -0.03 -5.57 -2.69
CA ALA A 199 0.39 -6.93 -2.96
C ALA A 199 1.70 -6.89 -3.74
N THR A 200 2.60 -7.81 -3.44
CA THR A 200 3.84 -7.97 -4.21
C THR A 200 4.13 -9.45 -4.35
N GLU A 201 4.31 -9.91 -5.58
CA GLU A 201 4.99 -11.17 -5.81
C GLU A 201 6.45 -11.07 -5.35
N GLU A 202 7.08 -12.17 -4.95
CA GLU A 202 8.47 -12.14 -4.47
C GLU A 202 9.44 -11.54 -5.50
N ALA A 203 9.26 -11.85 -6.78
CA ALA A 203 10.04 -11.27 -7.86
C ALA A 203 9.81 -9.75 -8.00
N GLU A 204 8.56 -9.31 -7.93
CA GLU A 204 8.20 -7.89 -7.98
C GLU A 204 8.77 -7.15 -6.76
N ARG A 205 8.66 -7.73 -5.57
CA ARG A 205 9.21 -7.19 -4.32
C ARG A 205 10.70 -6.92 -4.45
N ILE A 206 11.46 -7.89 -4.97
CA ILE A 206 12.91 -7.75 -5.20
C ILE A 206 13.18 -6.65 -6.23
N GLY A 207 12.40 -6.59 -7.32
CA GLY A 207 12.55 -5.56 -8.35
C GLY A 207 12.29 -4.14 -7.83
N VAL A 208 11.18 -3.95 -7.13
CA VAL A 208 10.80 -2.66 -6.52
C VAL A 208 11.83 -2.23 -5.49
N ASP A 209 12.29 -3.14 -4.65
CA ASP A 209 13.30 -2.90 -3.62
C ASP A 209 14.66 -2.53 -4.23
N HIS A 210 15.05 -3.14 -5.36
CA HIS A 210 16.23 -2.75 -6.11
C HIS A 210 16.10 -1.34 -6.73
N VAL A 211 14.97 -1.05 -7.39
CA VAL A 211 14.68 0.26 -7.99
C VAL A 211 14.61 1.36 -6.92
N ALA A 212 14.01 1.08 -5.76
CA ALA A 212 13.92 2.03 -4.66
C ALA A 212 15.28 2.35 -4.03
N ARG A 213 16.20 1.38 -4.02
CA ARG A 213 17.54 1.60 -3.49
C ARG A 213 18.43 2.40 -4.42
N MET A 214 18.30 2.23 -5.75
CA MET A 214 19.17 2.79 -6.80
C MET A 214 20.52 3.25 -6.24
N THR A 215 21.27 2.30 -5.69
CA THR A 215 22.58 2.59 -5.13
C THR A 215 23.45 2.95 -6.32
N ALA A 216 23.89 4.19 -6.41
CA ALA A 216 25.01 4.56 -7.26
C ALA A 216 26.27 3.85 -6.71
N THR A 217 26.39 2.54 -6.93
CA THR A 217 27.58 1.78 -6.59
C THR A 217 28.66 2.18 -7.58
N GLY A 218 29.47 3.16 -7.16
CA GLY A 218 30.80 3.33 -7.69
C GLY A 218 31.61 2.06 -7.47
N GLY A 219 31.81 1.29 -8.54
CA GLY A 219 33.00 0.47 -8.82
C GLY A 219 33.54 -0.53 -7.79
N GLY A 220 32.82 -0.87 -6.72
CA GLY A 220 33.25 -1.83 -5.70
C GLY A 220 32.27 -2.98 -5.54
N GLU A 221 32.78 -4.22 -5.54
CA GLU A 221 32.00 -5.42 -5.25
C GLU A 221 31.36 -5.30 -3.87
N SER A 222 30.03 -5.35 -3.85
CA SER A 222 29.22 -5.29 -2.65
C SER A 222 28.95 -6.72 -2.18
N SER A 223 29.01 -6.97 -0.87
CA SER A 223 28.83 -8.33 -0.32
C SER A 223 27.39 -8.79 -0.55
N THR A 224 27.20 -9.97 -1.12
CA THR A 224 25.87 -10.58 -1.35
C THR A 224 25.04 -10.70 -0.08
N VAL A 225 25.68 -10.95 1.06
CA VAL A 225 25.03 -10.97 2.39
C VAL A 225 24.59 -9.56 2.79
N ALA A 226 25.43 -8.55 2.55
CA ALA A 226 25.07 -7.16 2.82
C ALA A 226 23.89 -6.71 1.97
N GLU A 227 23.86 -7.06 0.68
CA GLU A 227 22.75 -6.75 -0.24
C GLU A 227 21.43 -7.36 0.22
N HIS A 228 21.45 -8.63 0.66
CA HIS A 228 20.26 -9.28 1.20
C HIS A 228 19.79 -8.56 2.47
N LEU A 229 20.67 -8.39 3.46
CA LEU A 229 20.34 -7.87 4.79
C LEU A 229 19.86 -6.41 4.82
N ILE A 230 20.18 -5.61 3.80
CA ILE A 230 19.74 -4.20 3.73
C ILE A 230 18.22 -4.10 3.68
N ALA A 231 17.54 -4.99 2.95
CA ALA A 231 16.08 -4.98 2.85
C ALA A 231 15.43 -5.30 4.21
N GLN A 232 15.88 -6.37 4.90
CA GLN A 232 15.35 -6.70 6.23
C GLN A 232 15.69 -5.60 7.25
N HIS A 233 16.90 -5.05 7.22
CA HIS A 233 17.29 -3.95 8.11
C HIS A 233 16.38 -2.74 7.94
N SER A 234 16.08 -2.35 6.69
CA SER A 234 15.20 -1.23 6.38
C SER A 234 13.76 -1.48 6.85
N ALA A 235 13.24 -2.71 6.66
CA ALA A 235 11.92 -3.10 7.16
C ALA A 235 11.84 -3.06 8.70
N ILE A 236 12.85 -3.58 9.40
CA ILE A 236 12.94 -3.52 10.88
C ILE A 236 13.01 -2.07 11.35
N LYS A 237 13.81 -1.23 10.69
CA LYS A 237 13.92 0.20 11.01
C LYS A 237 12.57 0.92 10.85
N MET A 238 11.81 0.60 9.79
CA MET A 238 10.47 1.14 9.57
C MET A 238 9.50 0.70 10.66
N LEU A 239 9.48 -0.60 10.99
CA LEU A 239 8.66 -1.15 12.08
C LEU A 239 9.00 -0.48 13.43
N HIS A 240 10.29 -0.36 13.76
CA HIS A 240 10.75 0.31 14.97
C HIS A 240 10.26 1.76 15.04
N SER A 241 10.32 2.50 13.93
CA SER A 241 9.80 3.87 13.88
C SER A 241 8.29 3.92 14.15
N ARG A 242 7.51 2.98 13.62
CA ARG A 242 6.06 2.91 13.84
C ARG A 242 5.72 2.56 15.30
N VAL A 243 6.40 1.56 15.86
CA VAL A 243 6.24 1.18 17.28
C VAL A 243 6.59 2.34 18.21
N ARG A 244 7.64 3.09 17.88
CA ARG A 244 8.04 4.27 18.65
C ARG A 244 6.98 5.36 18.64
N LEU A 245 6.36 5.64 17.49
CA LEU A 245 5.27 6.63 17.38
C LEU A 245 4.07 6.23 18.26
N ILE A 246 3.67 4.95 18.23
CA ILE A 246 2.58 4.43 19.08
C ILE A 246 2.94 4.59 20.56
N LEU A 247 4.17 4.25 20.94
CA LEU A 247 4.65 4.38 22.32
C LEU A 247 4.66 5.84 22.80
N GLU A 248 5.12 6.76 21.96
CA GLU A 248 5.11 8.20 22.25
C GLU A 248 3.68 8.72 22.41
N TYR A 249 2.74 8.31 21.55
CA TYR A 249 1.32 8.65 21.68
C TYR A 249 0.70 8.14 22.98
N VAL A 250 0.90 6.86 23.34
CA VAL A 250 0.35 6.27 24.57
C VAL A 250 0.90 6.99 25.81
N ARG A 251 2.19 7.33 25.82
CA ARG A 251 2.81 8.11 26.91
C ARG A 251 2.24 9.53 27.01
N ALA A 252 2.07 10.21 25.87
CA ALA A 252 1.50 11.55 25.84
C ALA A 252 0.04 11.58 26.31
N ALA A 253 -0.76 10.58 25.92
CA ALA A 253 -2.13 10.41 26.41
C ALA A 253 -2.18 10.14 27.92
N GLN A 254 -1.26 9.30 28.44
CA GLN A 254 -1.14 9.04 29.88
C GLN A 254 -0.71 10.29 30.67
N ALA A 255 0.21 11.08 30.12
CA ALA A 255 0.70 12.32 30.73
C ALA A 255 -0.31 13.48 30.65
N GLY A 256 -1.38 13.35 29.86
CA GLY A 256 -2.37 14.40 29.62
C GLY A 256 -1.92 15.49 28.64
N GLU A 257 -0.86 15.24 27.86
CA GLU A 257 -0.38 16.16 26.82
C GLU A 257 -1.26 16.12 25.56
N VAL A 258 -1.96 15.01 25.33
CA VAL A 258 -2.87 14.76 24.20
C VAL A 258 -4.23 14.31 24.73
N PRO A 259 -5.36 14.67 24.08
CA PRO A 259 -6.68 14.20 24.48
C PRO A 259 -6.76 12.67 24.56
N PHE A 260 -7.38 12.18 25.64
CA PHE A 260 -7.51 10.75 25.88
C PHE A 260 -8.53 10.12 24.90
N ASN A 261 -8.04 9.30 23.97
CA ASN A 261 -8.88 8.61 22.98
C ASN A 261 -8.99 7.11 23.31
N HIS A 262 -10.20 6.68 23.71
CA HIS A 262 -10.47 5.30 24.11
C HIS A 262 -10.35 4.30 22.96
N GLU A 263 -10.67 4.72 21.72
CA GLU A 263 -10.63 3.84 20.56
C GLU A 263 -9.19 3.48 20.19
N ILE A 264 -8.33 4.48 20.05
CA ILE A 264 -6.91 4.30 19.71
C ILE A 264 -6.18 3.50 20.80
N LEU A 265 -6.45 3.78 22.07
CA LEU A 265 -5.83 3.05 23.18
C LEU A 265 -6.29 1.59 23.25
N ARG A 266 -7.56 1.32 22.95
CA ARG A 266 -8.08 -0.05 22.86
C ARG A 266 -7.43 -0.82 21.72
N GLU A 267 -7.25 -0.20 20.56
CA GLU A 267 -6.53 -0.79 19.42
C GLU A 267 -5.06 -1.06 19.73
N ALA A 268 -4.37 -0.12 20.37
CA ALA A 268 -2.99 -0.32 20.81
C ALA A 268 -2.86 -1.48 21.81
N CYS A 269 -3.80 -1.59 22.75
CA CYS A 269 -3.87 -2.69 23.70
C CYS A 269 -4.11 -4.04 22.99
N ALA A 270 -5.06 -4.09 22.06
CA ALA A 270 -5.32 -5.28 21.25
C ALA A 270 -4.07 -5.70 20.44
N LEU A 271 -3.37 -4.74 19.83
CA LEU A 271 -2.13 -4.98 19.10
C LEU A 271 -1.04 -5.60 20.00
N CYS A 272 -0.88 -5.11 21.24
CA CYS A 272 0.07 -5.70 22.19
C CYS A 272 -0.32 -7.12 22.60
N HIS A 273 -1.62 -7.42 22.72
CA HIS A 273 -2.11 -8.75 23.07
C HIS A 273 -2.00 -9.78 21.93
N CYS A 274 -1.79 -9.34 20.69
CA CYS A 274 -1.45 -10.23 19.57
C CYS A 274 -0.04 -10.81 19.66
N LEU A 275 0.78 -10.39 20.63
CA LEU A 275 2.15 -10.86 20.82
C LEU A 275 2.24 -11.90 21.94
N PRO A 276 2.98 -13.02 21.74
CA PRO A 276 3.69 -13.44 20.53
C PRO A 276 2.74 -13.99 19.44
N VAL A 277 3.03 -13.68 18.16
CA VAL A 277 2.14 -13.99 17.01
C VAL A 277 1.86 -15.49 16.84
N LEU A 278 2.89 -16.33 17.03
CA LEU A 278 2.76 -17.79 16.99
C LEU A 278 3.66 -18.40 18.08
N SER A 279 3.06 -19.17 19.00
CA SER A 279 3.78 -19.84 20.10
C SER A 279 3.40 -21.33 20.25
N THR A 280 2.57 -21.84 19.34
CA THR A 280 2.10 -23.23 19.33
C THR A 280 3.25 -24.22 19.12
N ASP A 281 3.14 -25.42 19.69
CA ASP A 281 4.19 -26.44 19.55
C ASP A 281 4.32 -26.94 18.12
N LYS A 282 3.21 -27.01 17.37
CA LYS A 282 3.24 -27.32 15.93
C LYS A 282 4.14 -26.33 15.16
N PHE A 283 3.97 -25.03 15.41
CA PHE A 283 4.82 -24.01 14.77
C PHE A 283 6.29 -24.19 15.13
N LYS A 284 6.61 -24.55 16.39
CA LYS A 284 8.01 -24.82 16.77
C LYS A 284 8.57 -26.02 16.00
N THR A 285 7.83 -27.12 15.92
CA THR A 285 8.22 -28.30 15.13
C THR A 285 8.47 -27.92 13.67
N ASP A 286 7.50 -27.28 13.03
CA ASP A 286 7.61 -26.86 11.62
C ASP A 286 8.80 -25.89 11.42
N PHE A 287 9.04 -24.97 12.36
CA PHE A 287 10.16 -24.02 12.30
C PHE A 287 11.52 -24.71 12.41
N TYR A 288 11.65 -25.72 13.27
CA TYR A 288 12.90 -26.47 13.43
C TYR A 288 13.15 -27.45 12.28
N ASP A 289 12.09 -28.03 11.70
CA ASP A 289 12.20 -28.96 10.58
C ASP A 289 12.68 -28.27 9.28
N VAL A 290 12.37 -26.98 9.09
CA VAL A 290 12.81 -26.18 7.92
C VAL A 290 14.25 -25.63 8.06
N SER A 291 14.90 -25.81 9.21
CA SER A 291 16.30 -25.39 9.41
C SER A 291 17.27 -26.35 8.68
N PRO A 292 18.41 -25.90 8.10
CA PRO A 292 19.27 -26.67 7.17
C PRO A 292 20.01 -27.89 7.75
N ILE A 293 19.56 -28.44 8.88
CA ILE A 293 20.24 -29.50 9.63
C ILE A 293 19.84 -30.90 9.10
N GLU A 294 18.78 -31.01 8.30
CA GLU A 294 18.29 -32.31 7.82
C GLU A 294 19.30 -33.18 7.05
N PRO A 295 20.23 -32.66 6.21
CA PRO A 295 21.23 -33.50 5.54
C PRO A 295 22.23 -34.18 6.50
N TYR A 296 22.27 -33.76 7.77
CA TYR A 296 23.20 -34.27 8.79
C TYR A 296 22.50 -34.95 9.96
N ARG A 297 21.15 -35.02 9.96
CA ARG A 297 20.38 -35.63 11.06
C ARG A 297 20.74 -37.10 11.28
N HIS A 298 21.07 -37.82 10.22
CA HIS A 298 21.49 -39.23 10.25
C HIS A 298 22.91 -39.45 10.81
N LEU A 299 23.74 -38.41 10.82
CA LEU A 299 25.10 -38.42 11.40
C LEU A 299 25.11 -38.13 12.90
N TRP A 300 23.99 -37.65 13.47
CA TRP A 300 23.87 -37.30 14.89
C TRP A 300 23.36 -38.46 15.78
N ILE A 301 22.64 -39.40 15.18
CA ILE A 301 22.06 -40.58 15.84
C ILE A 301 23.10 -41.48 16.55
N PRO A 302 24.35 -41.67 16.04
CA PRO A 302 25.35 -42.48 16.74
C PRO A 302 25.96 -41.84 17.99
N ILE A 303 25.77 -40.53 18.21
CA ILE A 303 26.46 -39.74 19.25
C ILE A 303 25.55 -39.48 20.46
N GLU A 304 24.25 -39.75 20.34
CA GLU A 304 23.24 -39.64 21.39
C GLU A 304 23.58 -40.32 22.74
N PRO A 305 24.27 -41.47 22.80
CA PRO A 305 24.67 -42.08 24.07
C PRO A 305 25.70 -41.27 24.88
N TYR A 306 26.40 -40.32 24.24
CA TYR A 306 27.45 -39.50 24.87
C TYR A 306 26.98 -38.06 25.19
N ARG A 307 25.69 -37.75 25.04
CA ARG A 307 25.08 -36.43 25.28
C ARG A 307 25.38 -35.86 26.67
N SER A 308 25.59 -36.72 27.66
CA SER A 308 25.93 -36.34 29.04
C SER A 308 27.38 -35.85 29.23
N LEU A 309 28.30 -36.18 28.30
CA LEU A 309 29.69 -35.74 28.34
C LEU A 309 29.91 -34.34 27.72
N TRP A 310 28.95 -33.84 26.94
CA TRP A 310 29.07 -32.58 26.20
C TRP A 310 28.26 -31.41 26.79
N ALA A 311 27.46 -31.66 27.84
CA ALA A 311 26.70 -30.62 28.56
C ALA A 311 27.53 -29.39 29.03
N PRO A 312 28.84 -29.49 29.33
CA PRO A 312 29.65 -28.32 29.67
C PRO A 312 30.10 -27.45 28.47
N ILE A 313 29.94 -27.93 27.22
CA ILE A 313 30.42 -27.24 26.01
C ILE A 313 29.31 -26.40 25.34
N ASP A 314 28.03 -26.65 25.68
CA ASP A 314 26.88 -25.87 25.19
C ASP A 314 26.94 -24.38 25.58
N THR A 315 27.70 -24.02 26.61
CA THR A 315 27.95 -22.61 26.99
C THR A 315 28.86 -21.85 26.01
N TYR A 316 29.52 -22.54 25.07
CA TYR A 316 30.39 -21.94 24.06
C TYR A 316 29.82 -21.94 22.64
N GLY A 317 28.51 -22.19 22.46
CA GLY A 317 27.84 -22.21 21.15
C GLY A 317 28.03 -20.94 20.30
N SER A 318 28.35 -19.80 20.93
CA SER A 318 28.66 -18.54 20.25
C SER A 318 30.05 -18.46 19.60
N LEU A 319 30.92 -19.46 19.80
CA LEU A 319 32.27 -19.49 19.20
C LEU A 319 32.39 -20.35 17.93
N TRP A 320 31.35 -21.09 17.55
CA TRP A 320 31.35 -22.01 16.40
C TRP A 320 30.67 -21.46 15.15
N THR A 321 30.25 -20.20 15.16
CA THR A 321 29.67 -19.52 14.00
C THR A 321 30.64 -19.08 12.89
N PRO A 322 32.00 -19.06 13.03
CA PRO A 322 32.86 -18.61 11.94
C PRO A 322 33.77 -19.69 11.33
N ILE A 323 33.28 -20.90 11.01
CA ILE A 323 34.08 -21.90 10.24
C ILE A 323 33.59 -22.10 8.79
N ASP A 324 32.61 -21.30 8.35
CA ASP A 324 32.03 -21.39 7.00
C ASP A 324 32.96 -21.13 5.78
N PRO A 325 34.22 -20.66 5.85
CA PRO A 325 35.08 -20.61 4.65
C PRO A 325 36.06 -21.79 4.47
N TYR A 326 36.21 -22.73 5.41
CA TYR A 326 37.30 -23.75 5.33
C TYR A 326 36.88 -25.15 4.86
N GLY A 327 35.67 -25.33 4.32
CA GLY A 327 35.18 -26.62 3.82
C GLY A 327 35.96 -27.22 2.62
N VAL A 328 36.85 -26.47 1.97
CA VAL A 328 37.57 -26.92 0.77
C VAL A 328 38.95 -27.53 1.06
N LEU A 329 39.38 -27.63 2.33
CA LEU A 329 40.72 -28.14 2.68
C LEU A 329 40.77 -29.54 3.31
N TRP A 330 39.69 -30.33 3.20
CA TRP A 330 39.67 -31.72 3.65
C TRP A 330 39.25 -32.67 2.53
N THR A 331 40.03 -32.70 1.45
CA THR A 331 40.11 -33.90 0.60
C THR A 331 41.17 -34.82 1.22
N PRO A 332 40.86 -36.08 1.57
CA PRO A 332 41.90 -37.04 1.89
C PRO A 332 42.66 -37.35 0.61
N THR A 333 43.90 -36.87 0.51
CA THR A 333 44.91 -37.47 -0.36
C THR A 333 45.09 -38.92 0.08
N HIS A 334 44.67 -39.87 -0.76
CA HIS A 334 45.04 -41.27 -0.63
C HIS A 334 46.57 -41.43 -0.54
N PRO A 335 47.10 -42.21 0.41
CA PRO A 335 48.41 -42.81 0.27
C PRO A 335 48.29 -44.28 -0.17
N TYR A 336 48.93 -44.57 -1.30
CA TYR A 336 49.41 -45.85 -1.87
C TYR A 336 48.45 -47.05 -2.02
#